data_AF-A0A813HXG7-F1
#
_entry.id   AF-A0A813HXG7-F1
#
_cell.length_a   1.000
_cell.length_b   1.000
_cell.length_c   1.000
_cell.angle_alpha   90.00
_cell.angle_beta   90.00
_cell.angle_gamma   90.00
#
_symmetry.space_group_name_H-M   'P 1'
#
loop_
_entity.id
_entity.type
_entity.pdbx_description
1 polymer ?
#
loop_
_entity_poly.entity_id
_entity_poly.type
_entity_poly.pdbx_seq_one_letter_code
_entity_poly.pdbx_strand_id
1 'polypeptide(L)'
;AKLASVGSSLAPSDDGTKILKRVEWLNDYGGLLQDIDYDKVSSTLESVGIDHAMTILKELEDQREGVRNPTTFILNSARSSWKRAAASDPAPKRLSGAAFPAPDASASKKRSLQTSSAPAPARGGRAQTTQAPATQLEVLNDFMSFLGKSPAVKRQVRLSEIAGAVDALGTARALRVLKEMQERGLGLDDPVSYIKAAAQRHSPGVKKESTGYEEPEEVDDVSKLTSRLTWLNQFAGLSRKIIIDEVVGALYCLGLLQSMSILRGLQERGSDVDDPTRYIKTAVQRANMASVLGEVKDEDAEDEDEAEGDDAGASEEEDAGEEVEQEAEEEAADEDGQWDNVEEEDGWEEPKDELDPAGFEWDEEEKVQTPPTKKSGGSVSSASKLAARDAAKEAAAALAKKRNVPKRVVGALTGYTQLVPTRAQGFTHQRGGVKREPTEAPLEEGEEANVHEEKVKSSRTPQLPVTPQEKMVQVRDYALKNELHLDAGCLKAMARLPFYRAKDMIDDVLLGGRNRQGVQNPSRYLMGAVQKLSMGLGVEQGIAMELAVTLGVVLNNDALDELACIPRKESHAIMRELSKNPEVRSDPLRYIKNEVLKCRAQMDARPFGS
;
A
#
# COMPACT_ATOMS: atom_id res chain seq x y z
N ALA A 1 22.36 -9.73 -35.03
CA ALA A 1 23.29 -9.87 -33.88
C ALA A 1 23.85 -8.54 -33.35
N LYS A 2 24.26 -7.55 -34.18
CA LYS A 2 24.84 -6.26 -33.68
C LYS A 2 23.86 -5.09 -33.47
N LEU A 3 22.55 -5.27 -33.69
CA LEU A 3 21.52 -4.23 -33.48
C LEU A 3 20.69 -4.41 -32.20
N ALA A 4 20.89 -5.49 -31.43
CA ALA A 4 20.14 -5.76 -30.19
C ALA A 4 20.82 -5.17 -28.92
N SER A 5 21.99 -4.55 -29.05
CA SER A 5 22.82 -4.15 -27.91
C SER A 5 22.67 -2.68 -27.47
N VAL A 6 21.82 -1.88 -28.14
CA VAL A 6 21.68 -0.43 -27.85
C VAL A 6 20.30 -0.08 -27.24
N GLY A 7 19.38 -1.04 -27.14
CA GLY A 7 18.00 -0.80 -26.70
C GLY A 7 17.72 -0.83 -25.19
N SER A 8 18.70 -1.20 -24.34
CA SER A 8 18.42 -1.47 -22.91
C SER A 8 18.78 -0.33 -21.94
N SER A 9 19.26 0.83 -22.42
CA SER A 9 19.75 1.92 -21.55
C SER A 9 18.78 3.09 -21.34
N LEU A 10 17.53 2.97 -21.81
CA LEU A 10 16.54 4.07 -21.80
C LEU A 10 15.17 3.62 -21.27
N ALA A 11 15.13 2.58 -20.44
CA ALA A 11 14.01 2.46 -19.52
C ALA A 11 14.04 3.73 -18.65
N PRO A 12 12.99 4.58 -18.66
CA PRO A 12 12.95 5.77 -17.82
C PRO A 12 13.20 5.32 -16.39
N SER A 13 14.31 5.77 -15.80
CA SER A 13 14.71 5.36 -14.45
C SER A 13 13.55 5.61 -13.51
N ASP A 14 13.10 4.58 -12.80
CA ASP A 14 11.97 4.59 -11.85
C ASP A 14 12.24 5.48 -10.61
N ASP A 15 13.22 6.36 -10.72
CA ASP A 15 13.67 7.28 -9.70
C ASP A 15 12.79 8.55 -9.69
N GLY A 16 12.44 9.08 -10.87
CA GLY A 16 11.56 10.24 -10.99
C GLY A 16 10.14 9.96 -10.46
N THR A 17 9.60 8.77 -10.74
CA THR A 17 8.31 8.29 -10.24
C THR A 17 8.27 8.15 -8.72
N LYS A 18 9.37 7.73 -8.09
CA LYS A 18 9.47 7.64 -6.62
C LYS A 18 9.47 9.01 -5.96
N ILE A 19 10.22 9.97 -6.52
CA ILE A 19 10.25 11.35 -6.01
C ILE A 19 8.87 11.99 -6.15
N LEU A 20 8.22 11.84 -7.32
CA LEU A 20 6.86 12.34 -7.56
C LEU A 20 5.85 11.78 -6.54
N LYS A 21 5.81 10.45 -6.38
CA LYS A 21 4.90 9.79 -5.41
C LYS A 21 5.15 10.27 -3.98
N ARG A 22 6.41 10.50 -3.59
CA ARG A 22 6.74 11.00 -2.24
C ARG A 22 6.28 12.45 -2.04
N VAL A 23 6.44 13.29 -3.06
CA VAL A 23 5.98 14.69 -3.03
C VAL A 23 4.45 14.76 -2.98
N GLU A 24 3.76 13.97 -3.80
CA GLU A 24 2.30 13.87 -3.80
C GLU A 24 1.78 13.43 -2.42
N TRP A 25 2.40 12.41 -1.81
CA TRP A 25 2.06 11.98 -0.46
C TRP A 25 2.30 13.08 0.59
N LEU A 26 3.37 13.87 0.48
CA LEU A 26 3.64 14.98 1.40
C LEU A 26 2.63 16.12 1.26
N ASN A 27 2.13 16.37 0.05
CA ASN A 27 1.07 17.34 -0.18
C ASN A 27 -0.27 16.87 0.42
N ASP A 28 -0.60 15.59 0.25
CA ASP A 28 -1.87 15.03 0.73
C ASP A 28 -1.88 14.78 2.25
N TYR A 29 -0.78 14.26 2.81
CA TYR A 29 -0.72 13.73 4.19
C TYR A 29 0.35 14.38 5.06
N GLY A 30 1.29 15.12 4.47
CA GLY A 30 2.44 15.67 5.19
C GLY A 30 2.10 16.86 6.10
N GLY A 31 0.87 17.37 6.07
CA GLY A 31 0.45 18.50 6.92
C GLY A 31 1.25 19.78 6.65
N LEU A 32 1.70 19.98 5.42
CA LEU A 32 2.45 21.16 5.01
C LEU A 32 1.53 22.38 4.97
N LEU A 33 2.06 23.56 5.31
CA LEU A 33 1.32 24.83 5.25
C LEU A 33 0.92 25.24 3.82
N GLN A 34 1.65 24.75 2.82
CA GLN A 34 1.43 24.98 1.41
C GLN A 34 1.89 23.75 0.62
N ASP A 35 1.21 23.42 -0.47
CA ASP A 35 1.62 22.30 -1.32
C ASP A 35 2.97 22.58 -2.01
N ILE A 36 3.75 21.51 -2.22
CA ILE A 36 4.99 21.53 -2.98
C ILE A 36 4.65 21.56 -4.47
N ASP A 37 5.11 22.59 -5.16
CA ASP A 37 5.08 22.70 -6.62
C ASP A 37 6.14 21.77 -7.26
N TYR A 38 5.72 20.59 -7.71
CA TYR A 38 6.60 19.54 -8.25
C TYR A 38 7.40 20.02 -9.47
N ASP A 39 6.78 20.78 -10.38
CA ASP A 39 7.42 21.24 -11.62
C ASP A 39 8.63 22.12 -11.35
N LYS A 40 8.64 22.85 -10.22
CA LYS A 40 9.77 23.68 -9.80
C LYS A 40 10.89 22.89 -9.14
N VAL A 41 10.58 21.80 -8.43
CA VAL A 41 11.57 21.05 -7.63
C VAL A 41 12.11 19.81 -8.33
N SER A 42 11.38 19.24 -9.29
CA SER A 42 11.70 17.97 -9.97
C SER A 42 13.10 17.98 -10.57
N SER A 43 13.41 18.96 -11.43
CA SER A 43 14.73 19.09 -12.06
C SER A 43 15.87 19.22 -11.05
N THR A 44 15.63 19.91 -9.93
CA THR A 44 16.65 20.10 -8.89
C THR A 44 16.86 18.81 -8.09
N LEU A 45 15.78 18.12 -7.72
CA LEU A 45 15.84 16.85 -6.99
C LEU A 45 16.45 15.73 -7.83
N GLU A 46 16.11 15.64 -9.11
CA GLU A 46 16.71 14.69 -10.06
C GLU A 46 18.22 14.93 -10.20
N SER A 47 18.67 16.19 -10.28
CA SER A 47 20.09 16.53 -10.38
C SER A 47 20.92 16.14 -9.15
N VAL A 48 20.28 16.05 -7.98
CA VAL A 48 20.93 15.71 -6.70
C VAL A 48 20.99 14.20 -6.48
N GLY A 49 20.19 13.42 -7.22
CA GLY A 49 20.08 11.97 -7.10
C GLY A 49 19.03 11.52 -6.07
N ILE A 50 18.45 10.35 -6.29
CA ILE A 50 17.30 9.85 -5.54
C ILE A 50 17.54 9.74 -4.03
N ASP A 51 18.68 9.19 -3.59
CA ASP A 51 18.96 8.99 -2.17
C ASP A 51 19.01 10.30 -1.39
N HIS A 52 19.67 11.31 -1.97
CA HIS A 52 19.76 12.64 -1.39
C HIS A 52 18.43 13.40 -1.49
N ALA A 53 17.69 13.26 -2.60
CA ALA A 53 16.34 13.81 -2.74
C ALA A 53 15.40 13.28 -1.64
N MET A 54 15.39 11.97 -1.39
CA MET A 54 14.57 11.35 -0.34
C MET A 54 15.00 11.80 1.07
N THR A 55 16.29 12.03 1.29
CA THR A 55 16.79 12.59 2.55
C THR A 55 16.27 14.02 2.76
N ILE A 56 16.31 14.87 1.73
CA ILE A 56 15.79 16.25 1.79
C ILE A 56 14.27 16.27 2.04
N LEU A 57 13.52 15.40 1.37
CA LEU A 57 12.08 15.30 1.56
C LEU A 57 11.72 14.80 2.97
N LYS A 58 12.54 13.93 3.56
CA LYS A 58 12.40 13.49 4.96
C LYS A 58 12.72 14.62 5.95
N GLU A 59 13.78 15.40 5.71
CA GLU A 59 14.10 16.57 6.53
C GLU A 59 12.95 17.61 6.50
N LEU A 60 12.30 17.79 5.35
CA LEU A 60 11.13 18.66 5.23
C LEU A 60 9.96 18.16 6.07
N GLU A 61 9.69 16.85 6.06
CA GLU A 61 8.63 16.22 6.86
C GLU A 61 8.85 16.41 8.37
N ASP A 62 10.10 16.28 8.82
CA ASP A 62 10.50 16.50 10.21
C ASP A 62 10.35 17.98 10.61
N GLN A 63 10.50 18.92 9.67
CA GLN A 63 10.45 20.37 9.90
C GLN A 63 9.14 21.04 9.44
N ARG A 64 8.10 20.26 9.11
CA ARG A 64 6.85 20.74 8.49
C ARG A 64 6.17 21.91 9.21
N GLU A 65 6.22 21.95 10.54
CA GLU A 65 5.55 22.98 11.35
C GLU A 65 6.24 24.36 11.27
N GLY A 66 7.55 24.38 10.99
CA GLY A 66 8.34 25.61 10.91
C GLY A 66 8.52 26.16 9.50
N VAL A 67 8.24 25.37 8.47
CA VAL A 67 8.55 25.71 7.08
C VAL A 67 7.34 26.37 6.41
N ARG A 68 7.41 27.70 6.26
CA ARG A 68 6.33 28.49 5.63
C ARG A 68 6.16 28.23 4.13
N ASN A 69 7.23 27.86 3.42
CA ASN A 69 7.20 27.60 1.99
C ASN A 69 8.08 26.37 1.67
N PRO A 70 7.49 25.19 1.48
CA PRO A 70 8.25 23.94 1.35
C PRO A 70 9.02 23.84 0.03
N THR A 71 8.49 24.39 -1.07
CA THR A 71 9.21 24.47 -2.37
C THR A 71 10.55 25.20 -2.23
N THR A 72 10.57 26.34 -1.51
CA THR A 72 11.79 27.11 -1.29
C THR A 72 12.77 26.38 -0.38
N PHE A 73 12.26 25.66 0.63
CA PHE A 73 13.08 24.82 1.50
C PHE A 73 13.80 23.73 0.70
N ILE A 74 13.09 22.99 -0.14
CA ILE A 74 13.67 21.92 -0.98
C ILE A 74 14.78 22.46 -1.88
N LEU A 75 14.54 23.58 -2.58
CA LEU A 75 15.54 24.20 -3.46
C LEU A 75 16.81 24.61 -2.69
N ASN A 76 16.66 25.17 -1.49
CA ASN A 76 17.79 25.58 -0.65
C ASN A 76 18.56 24.37 -0.09
N SER A 77 17.85 23.32 0.34
CA SER A 77 18.44 22.09 0.86
C SER A 77 19.18 21.32 -0.23
N ALA A 78 18.62 21.22 -1.43
CA ALA A 78 19.26 20.62 -2.60
C ALA A 78 20.52 21.39 -3.04
N ARG A 79 20.49 22.72 -3.01
CA ARG A 79 21.69 23.54 -3.27
C ARG A 79 22.77 23.32 -2.21
N SER A 80 22.36 23.11 -0.96
CA SER A 80 23.28 22.88 0.16
C SER A 80 23.85 21.46 0.16
N SER A 81 23.08 20.44 -0.25
CA SER A 81 23.57 19.07 -0.43
C SER A 81 24.60 19.01 -1.57
N TRP A 82 24.36 19.71 -2.69
CA TRP A 82 25.35 19.83 -3.76
C TRP A 82 26.67 20.41 -3.27
N LYS A 83 26.62 21.50 -2.50
CA LYS A 83 27.83 22.14 -1.95
C LYS A 83 28.59 21.21 -1.00
N ARG A 84 27.89 20.35 -0.25
CA ARG A 84 28.49 19.34 0.63
C ARG A 84 29.08 18.17 -0.16
N ALA A 85 28.37 17.67 -1.17
CA ALA A 85 28.84 16.60 -2.06
C ALA A 85 30.12 17.03 -2.81
N ALA A 86 30.13 18.25 -3.35
CA ALA A 86 31.30 18.81 -4.03
C ALA A 86 32.49 19.08 -3.10
N ALA A 87 32.25 19.23 -1.79
CA ALA A 87 33.32 19.38 -0.80
C ALA A 87 33.80 18.04 -0.22
N SER A 88 32.98 16.98 -0.29
CA SER A 88 33.35 15.64 0.14
C SER A 88 34.11 14.84 -0.93
N ASP A 89 34.07 15.26 -2.20
CA ASP A 89 34.96 14.72 -3.21
C ASP A 89 36.38 15.29 -3.02
N PRO A 90 37.38 14.47 -2.65
CA PRO A 90 38.75 14.93 -2.48
C PRO A 90 39.26 15.44 -3.84
N ALA A 91 39.55 16.73 -3.90
CA ALA A 91 40.02 17.40 -5.11
C ALA A 91 41.06 16.54 -5.86
N PRO A 92 40.89 16.30 -7.18
CA PRO A 92 41.82 15.51 -7.95
C PRO A 92 43.20 16.15 -7.81
N LYS A 93 44.14 15.41 -7.19
CA LYS A 93 45.53 15.82 -7.04
C LYS A 93 46.06 16.22 -8.42
N ARG A 94 46.22 17.51 -8.65
CA ARG A 94 46.89 18.05 -9.83
C ARG A 94 48.27 17.42 -9.92
N LEU A 95 48.47 16.59 -10.93
CA LEU A 95 49.77 16.08 -11.34
C LEU A 95 50.66 17.26 -11.76
N SER A 96 51.36 17.87 -10.81
CA SER A 96 52.49 18.74 -11.08
C SER A 96 53.75 17.88 -11.18
N GLY A 97 54.16 17.54 -12.40
CA GLY A 97 55.42 16.82 -12.61
C GLY A 97 55.56 16.12 -13.94
N ALA A 98 55.57 16.88 -15.05
CA ALA A 98 56.21 16.42 -16.28
C ALA A 98 57.04 17.57 -16.84
N ALA A 99 58.34 17.51 -16.53
CA ALA A 99 59.37 18.30 -17.16
C ALA A 99 59.48 17.89 -18.64
N PHE A 100 59.46 18.89 -19.52
CA PHE A 100 59.84 18.73 -20.92
C PHE A 100 61.33 18.34 -21.01
N PRO A 101 61.70 17.34 -21.82
CA PRO A 101 63.11 17.09 -22.16
C PRO A 101 63.61 18.09 -23.20
N ALA A 102 64.74 18.72 -22.91
CA ALA A 102 65.47 19.57 -23.85
C ALA A 102 66.25 18.72 -24.89
N PRO A 103 66.40 19.21 -26.14
CA PRO A 103 67.24 18.59 -27.16
C PRO A 103 68.73 18.96 -27.00
N ASP A 104 69.55 18.03 -27.48
CA ASP A 104 71.00 17.96 -27.37
C ASP A 104 71.77 19.07 -28.11
N ALA A 105 73.02 19.25 -27.69
CA ALA A 105 73.94 20.30 -28.10
C ALA A 105 74.40 20.23 -29.58
N SER A 106 74.58 21.39 -30.23
CA SER A 106 75.92 21.86 -30.67
C SER A 106 75.89 23.22 -31.41
N ALA A 107 76.96 23.97 -31.16
CA ALA A 107 77.55 25.04 -31.99
C ALA A 107 77.02 26.49 -31.88
N SER A 108 77.82 27.28 -31.16
CA SER A 108 78.39 28.58 -31.58
C SER A 108 77.75 29.91 -31.12
N LYS A 109 78.55 30.62 -30.31
CA LYS A 109 78.98 32.03 -30.49
C LYS A 109 78.37 33.13 -29.60
N LYS A 110 79.17 33.50 -28.58
CA LYS A 110 79.59 34.85 -28.11
C LYS A 110 78.56 35.90 -27.62
N ARG A 111 78.97 36.53 -26.50
CA ARG A 111 78.61 37.87 -25.92
C ARG A 111 77.26 37.95 -25.19
N SER A 112 77.07 38.69 -24.10
CA SER A 112 77.92 39.41 -23.15
C SER A 112 76.98 40.02 -22.08
N LEU A 113 77.46 40.13 -20.83
CA LEU A 113 77.11 41.15 -19.81
C LEU A 113 75.71 41.10 -19.15
N GLN A 114 75.70 40.88 -17.82
CA GLN A 114 75.19 41.82 -16.77
C GLN A 114 73.66 41.77 -16.57
N THR A 115 73.04 41.78 -15.38
CA THR A 115 73.40 42.19 -14.02
C THR A 115 72.31 41.74 -13.02
N SER A 116 72.73 41.39 -11.80
CA SER A 116 72.08 41.54 -10.48
C SER A 116 70.54 41.50 -10.33
N SER A 117 70.01 40.65 -9.43
CA SER A 117 69.81 41.02 -8.01
C SER A 117 69.17 39.88 -7.18
N ALA A 118 69.62 39.78 -5.93
CA ALA A 118 69.33 38.80 -4.87
C ALA A 118 67.96 39.06 -4.16
N PRO A 119 67.65 38.52 -2.95
CA PRO A 119 67.51 37.11 -2.52
C PRO A 119 66.31 36.80 -1.56
N ALA A 120 66.12 35.49 -1.27
CA ALA A 120 65.68 34.86 0.01
C ALA A 120 64.18 34.87 0.44
N PRO A 121 63.72 34.02 1.41
CA PRO A 121 64.38 32.87 2.06
C PRO A 121 63.58 31.54 2.07
N ALA A 122 64.31 30.48 2.41
CA ALA A 122 63.89 29.11 2.64
C ALA A 122 62.98 28.92 3.88
N ARG A 123 62.07 27.94 3.80
CA ARG A 123 61.48 27.28 4.96
C ARG A 123 61.32 25.79 4.66
N GLY A 124 62.08 24.96 5.38
CA GLY A 124 62.16 23.51 5.20
C GLY A 124 60.86 22.80 5.58
N GLY A 125 60.39 21.95 4.66
CA GLY A 125 59.26 21.04 4.86
C GLY A 125 59.77 19.60 4.90
N ARG A 126 59.63 18.99 6.08
CA ARG A 126 59.91 17.60 6.44
C ARG A 126 59.14 16.64 5.52
N ALA A 127 59.86 15.80 4.77
CA ALA A 127 59.28 14.77 3.92
C ALA A 127 58.50 13.74 4.75
N GLN A 128 57.20 13.64 4.52
CA GLN A 128 56.40 12.48 4.89
C GLN A 128 56.32 11.54 3.69
N THR A 129 56.83 10.34 3.87
CA THR A 129 56.74 9.21 2.94
C THR A 129 55.28 8.91 2.62
N THR A 130 54.90 9.07 1.36
CA THR A 130 53.55 8.75 0.86
C THR A 130 53.41 7.23 0.66
N GLN A 131 52.65 6.58 1.54
CA GLN A 131 52.18 5.19 1.38
C GLN A 131 51.14 5.11 0.25
N ALA A 132 51.17 3.98 -0.48
CA ALA A 132 50.24 3.61 -1.54
C ALA A 132 48.78 3.53 -1.02
N PRO A 133 47.76 3.64 -1.90
CA PRO A 133 46.37 3.51 -1.48
C PRO A 133 46.15 2.11 -0.90
N ALA A 134 45.79 2.08 0.38
CA ALA A 134 45.56 0.84 1.10
C ALA A 134 44.52 -0.01 0.34
N THR A 135 44.85 -1.27 0.11
CA THR A 135 43.92 -2.17 -0.59
C THR A 135 42.68 -2.36 0.27
N GLN A 136 41.52 -2.58 -0.33
CA GLN A 136 40.25 -2.75 0.41
C GLN A 136 40.31 -3.87 1.47
N LEU A 137 41.20 -4.85 1.27
CA LEU A 137 41.52 -5.89 2.24
C LEU A 137 42.28 -5.36 3.48
N GLU A 138 43.12 -4.34 3.33
CA GLU A 138 43.81 -3.71 4.46
C GLU A 138 42.82 -2.95 5.36
N VAL A 139 41.81 -2.28 4.78
CA VAL A 139 40.77 -1.61 5.57
C VAL A 139 39.96 -2.62 6.39
N LEU A 140 39.66 -3.79 5.84
CA LEU A 140 39.01 -4.88 6.56
C LEU A 140 39.93 -5.47 7.64
N ASN A 141 41.22 -5.67 7.36
CA ASN A 141 42.18 -6.16 8.34
C ASN A 141 42.41 -5.19 9.51
N ASP A 142 42.46 -3.88 9.23
CA ASP A 142 42.57 -2.84 10.25
C ASP A 142 41.32 -2.81 11.12
N PHE A 143 40.13 -2.94 10.52
CA PHE A 143 38.87 -3.01 11.27
C PHE A 143 38.77 -4.27 12.14
N MET A 144 39.18 -5.42 11.61
CA MET A 144 39.21 -6.69 12.37
C MET A 144 40.24 -6.64 13.50
N SER A 145 41.38 -6.00 13.28
CA SER A 145 42.38 -5.74 14.31
C SER A 145 41.86 -4.80 15.39
N PHE A 146 41.02 -3.82 15.03
CA PHE A 146 40.34 -2.95 15.98
C PHE A 146 39.31 -3.72 16.83
N LEU A 147 38.50 -4.59 16.22
CA LEU A 147 37.56 -5.44 16.94
C LEU A 147 38.26 -6.39 17.92
N GLY A 148 39.39 -6.98 17.51
CA GLY A 148 40.18 -7.87 18.38
C GLY A 148 40.82 -7.17 19.58
N LYS A 149 40.96 -5.83 19.55
CA LYS A 149 41.46 -5.03 20.67
C LYS A 149 40.36 -4.53 21.60
N SER A 150 39.09 -4.71 21.24
CA SER A 150 37.98 -4.26 22.07
C SER A 150 37.73 -5.25 23.21
N PRO A 151 37.90 -4.86 24.49
CA PRO A 151 37.76 -5.77 25.63
C PRO A 151 36.33 -6.25 25.89
N ALA A 152 35.35 -5.72 25.15
CA ALA A 152 33.95 -6.05 25.35
C ALA A 152 33.44 -7.20 24.48
N VAL A 153 34.21 -7.67 23.48
CA VAL A 153 33.83 -8.83 22.67
C VAL A 153 34.23 -10.11 23.41
N LYS A 154 33.25 -10.88 23.90
CA LYS A 154 33.51 -12.15 24.62
C LYS A 154 34.24 -13.19 23.76
N ARG A 155 33.99 -13.19 22.44
CA ARG A 155 34.58 -14.14 21.48
C ARG A 155 35.32 -13.39 20.37
N GLN A 156 36.63 -13.61 20.28
CA GLN A 156 37.43 -12.99 19.23
C GLN A 156 36.98 -13.47 17.84
N VAL A 157 36.64 -12.52 16.96
CA VAL A 157 36.24 -12.81 15.57
C VAL A 157 37.50 -13.12 14.75
N ARG A 158 37.65 -14.35 14.28
CA ARG A 158 38.72 -14.73 13.36
C ARG A 158 38.29 -14.50 11.93
N LEU A 159 39.14 -13.86 11.11
CA LEU A 159 38.83 -13.59 9.70
C LEU A 159 38.51 -14.88 8.93
N SER A 160 39.20 -15.99 9.24
CA SER A 160 38.95 -17.29 8.63
C SER A 160 37.53 -17.81 8.82
N GLU A 161 36.84 -17.45 9.92
CA GLU A 161 35.48 -17.93 10.21
C GLU A 161 34.40 -17.14 9.46
N ILE A 162 34.71 -15.90 9.07
CA ILE A 162 33.77 -14.97 8.42
C ILE A 162 34.16 -14.62 6.98
N ALA A 163 35.34 -15.02 6.50
CA ALA A 163 35.87 -14.63 5.19
C ALA A 163 34.88 -14.91 4.06
N GLY A 164 34.30 -16.12 4.02
CA GLY A 164 33.30 -16.47 2.99
C GLY A 164 32.03 -15.63 3.06
N ALA A 165 31.58 -15.26 4.26
CA ALA A 165 30.40 -14.43 4.47
C ALA A 165 30.66 -12.95 4.07
N VAL A 166 31.83 -12.44 4.41
CA VAL A 166 32.29 -11.08 4.07
C VAL A 166 32.54 -10.94 2.56
N ASP A 167 33.13 -11.95 1.93
CA ASP A 167 33.37 -11.97 0.49
C ASP A 167 32.06 -12.02 -0.30
N ALA A 168 31.11 -12.87 0.13
CA ALA A 168 29.77 -12.94 -0.47
C ALA A 168 28.97 -11.62 -0.38
N LEU A 169 29.20 -10.83 0.68
CA LEU A 169 28.60 -9.50 0.84
C LEU A 169 29.21 -8.44 -0.10
N GLY A 170 30.49 -8.59 -0.45
CA GLY A 170 31.31 -7.54 -1.04
C GLY A 170 31.69 -6.44 -0.03
N THR A 171 32.83 -5.78 -0.28
CA THR A 171 33.50 -4.85 0.65
C THR A 171 32.57 -3.80 1.25
N ALA A 172 31.80 -3.10 0.42
CA ALA A 172 30.97 -1.97 0.88
C ALA A 172 29.83 -2.43 1.83
N ARG A 173 29.23 -3.59 1.55
CA ARG A 173 28.15 -4.13 2.38
C ARG A 173 28.71 -4.77 3.64
N ALA A 174 29.84 -5.47 3.54
CA ALA A 174 30.55 -6.02 4.69
C ALA A 174 30.91 -4.92 5.71
N LEU A 175 31.42 -3.77 5.25
CA LEU A 175 31.71 -2.64 6.12
C LEU A 175 30.44 -2.07 6.79
N ARG A 176 29.29 -2.06 6.09
CA ARG A 176 28.02 -1.62 6.66
C ARG A 176 27.53 -2.60 7.75
N VAL A 177 27.60 -3.90 7.50
CA VAL A 177 27.24 -4.95 8.47
C VAL A 177 28.15 -4.90 9.70
N LEU A 178 29.46 -4.72 9.50
CA LEU A 178 30.42 -4.59 10.58
C LEU A 178 30.21 -3.32 11.41
N LYS A 179 29.84 -2.20 10.77
CA LYS A 179 29.48 -0.96 11.45
C LYS A 179 28.17 -1.10 12.23
N GLU A 180 27.16 -1.76 11.67
CA GLU A 180 25.90 -2.06 12.37
C GLU A 180 26.14 -2.96 13.59
N MET A 181 27.00 -3.99 13.45
CA MET A 181 27.41 -4.84 14.57
C MET A 181 28.09 -4.01 15.68
N GLN A 182 28.93 -3.04 15.31
CA GLN A 182 29.57 -2.13 16.26
C GLN A 182 28.55 -1.21 16.95
N GLU A 183 27.58 -0.67 16.21
CA GLU A 183 26.54 0.23 16.71
C GLU A 183 25.53 -0.48 17.63
N ARG A 184 25.18 -1.74 17.32
CA ARG A 184 24.33 -2.60 18.18
C ARG A 184 25.00 -3.01 19.50
N GLY A 185 26.26 -2.63 19.67
CA GLY A 185 27.00 -2.77 20.89
C GLY A 185 27.70 -4.12 20.97
N LEU A 186 28.83 -4.11 21.67
CA LEU A 186 29.72 -5.23 21.94
C LEU A 186 29.07 -6.34 22.82
N GLY A 187 27.75 -6.26 23.06
CA GLY A 187 26.97 -7.22 23.83
C GLY A 187 26.41 -8.39 23.03
N LEU A 188 26.79 -8.55 21.77
CA LEU A 188 26.51 -9.79 21.03
C LEU A 188 27.36 -10.92 21.58
N ASP A 189 26.71 -11.96 22.12
CA ASP A 189 27.39 -13.15 22.64
C ASP A 189 28.16 -13.91 21.54
N ASP A 190 27.69 -13.86 20.29
CA ASP A 190 28.39 -14.42 19.13
C ASP A 190 28.40 -13.48 17.90
N PRO A 191 29.44 -12.64 17.75
CA PRO A 191 29.59 -11.75 16.59
C PRO A 191 29.78 -12.51 15.27
N VAL A 192 30.34 -13.73 15.29
CA VAL A 192 30.56 -14.52 14.07
C VAL A 192 29.21 -15.00 13.50
N SER A 193 28.34 -15.49 14.38
CA SER A 193 26.98 -15.89 14.02
C SER A 193 26.19 -14.72 13.42
N TYR A 194 26.33 -13.52 14.01
CA TYR A 194 25.67 -12.32 13.49
C TYR A 194 26.15 -11.93 12.08
N ILE A 195 27.47 -11.91 11.84
CA ILE A 195 28.02 -11.59 10.52
C ILE A 195 27.55 -12.61 9.47
N LYS A 196 27.52 -13.91 9.81
CA LYS A 196 27.01 -14.96 8.92
C LYS A 196 25.53 -14.80 8.62
N ALA A 197 24.70 -14.53 9.63
CA ALA A 197 23.27 -14.30 9.45
C ALA A 197 22.98 -13.04 8.63
N ALA A 198 23.74 -11.96 8.86
CA ALA A 198 23.63 -10.72 8.08
C ALA A 198 24.07 -10.94 6.63
N ALA A 199 25.16 -11.68 6.40
CA ALA A 199 25.59 -12.06 5.07
C ALA A 199 24.55 -12.92 4.35
N GLN A 200 23.93 -13.88 5.03
CA GLN A 200 22.88 -14.72 4.46
C GLN A 200 21.65 -13.91 4.04
N ARG A 201 21.25 -12.90 4.83
CA ARG A 201 20.13 -12.00 4.48
C ARG A 201 20.43 -11.09 3.28
N HIS A 202 21.71 -10.76 3.09
CA HIS A 202 22.14 -9.81 2.05
C HIS A 202 22.76 -10.47 0.82
N SER A 203 23.02 -11.77 0.86
CA SER A 203 23.41 -12.56 -0.29
C SER A 203 22.20 -12.60 -1.23
N PRO A 204 22.22 -11.87 -2.36
CA PRO A 204 21.14 -11.89 -3.32
C PRO A 204 21.27 -13.22 -4.08
N GLY A 205 20.67 -14.28 -3.53
CA GLY A 205 20.38 -15.53 -4.20
C GLY A 205 21.46 -16.05 -5.17
N VAL A 206 22.46 -16.77 -4.64
CA VAL A 206 22.82 -18.03 -5.30
C VAL A 206 21.64 -18.97 -5.06
N LYS A 207 20.60 -18.79 -5.88
CA LYS A 207 19.58 -19.79 -6.06
C LYS A 207 20.31 -21.00 -6.62
N LYS A 208 20.30 -22.10 -5.85
CA LYS A 208 20.69 -23.44 -6.28
C LYS A 208 20.01 -23.65 -7.64
N GLU A 209 20.80 -23.86 -8.69
CA GLU A 209 20.30 -24.12 -10.05
C GLU A 209 19.38 -25.35 -10.03
N SER A 210 18.08 -25.11 -9.88
CA SER A 210 17.04 -26.01 -10.34
C SER A 210 16.26 -25.25 -11.40
N THR A 211 16.55 -25.64 -12.63
CA THR A 211 15.96 -25.27 -13.89
C THR A 211 14.42 -25.19 -13.82
N GLY A 212 13.85 -24.01 -14.05
CA GLY A 212 12.41 -23.82 -14.23
C GLY A 212 12.01 -22.37 -13.99
N TYR A 213 11.50 -21.70 -15.03
CA TYR A 213 10.86 -20.39 -14.90
C TYR A 213 9.54 -20.57 -14.14
N GLU A 214 9.59 -20.44 -12.83
CA GLU A 214 8.39 -20.25 -12.02
C GLU A 214 8.32 -18.80 -11.55
N GLU A 215 7.16 -18.23 -11.83
CA GLU A 215 6.59 -17.01 -11.27
C GLU A 215 6.92 -16.90 -9.77
N PRO A 216 7.12 -15.70 -9.19
CA PRO A 216 7.35 -15.59 -7.76
C PRO A 216 6.15 -16.17 -7.01
N GLU A 217 6.26 -17.45 -6.61
CA GLU A 217 5.28 -18.15 -5.81
C GLU A 217 4.92 -17.23 -4.65
N GLU A 218 3.63 -16.89 -4.58
CA GLU A 218 3.06 -16.25 -3.41
C GLU A 218 3.48 -17.09 -2.21
N VAL A 219 4.50 -16.61 -1.48
CA VAL A 219 5.01 -17.30 -0.30
C VAL A 219 3.82 -17.56 0.59
N ASP A 220 3.52 -18.84 0.79
CA ASP A 220 2.31 -19.32 1.46
C ASP A 220 2.09 -18.54 2.75
N ASP A 221 0.91 -17.94 2.88
CA ASP A 221 0.56 -17.12 4.04
C ASP A 221 0.65 -17.92 5.34
N VAL A 222 0.45 -19.24 5.29
CA VAL A 222 0.69 -20.16 6.40
C VAL A 222 2.15 -20.08 6.84
N SER A 223 3.10 -20.13 5.90
CA SER A 223 4.54 -20.05 6.19
C SER A 223 4.93 -18.71 6.83
N LYS A 224 4.30 -17.60 6.40
CA LYS A 224 4.52 -16.28 7.01
C LYS A 224 3.99 -16.22 8.44
N LEU A 225 2.78 -16.76 8.68
CA LEU A 225 2.17 -16.82 10.01
C LEU A 225 3.01 -17.69 10.97
N THR A 226 3.40 -18.89 10.54
CA THR A 226 4.26 -19.81 11.31
C THR A 226 5.59 -19.18 11.66
N SER A 227 6.24 -18.51 10.69
CA SER A 227 7.50 -17.80 10.91
C SER A 227 7.35 -16.68 11.94
N ARG A 228 6.24 -15.92 11.86
CA ARG A 228 5.96 -14.82 12.79
C ARG A 228 5.68 -15.32 14.20
N LEU A 229 4.91 -16.40 14.35
CA LEU A 229 4.62 -17.03 15.64
C LEU A 229 5.89 -17.61 16.28
N THR A 230 6.73 -18.27 15.49
CA THR A 230 8.05 -18.76 15.95
C THR A 230 8.92 -17.62 16.45
N TRP A 231 8.93 -16.49 15.73
CA TRP A 231 9.64 -15.30 16.17
C TRP A 231 9.08 -14.73 17.47
N LEU A 232 7.76 -14.65 17.64
CA LEU A 232 7.14 -14.18 18.89
C LEU A 232 7.52 -15.07 20.08
N ASN A 233 7.54 -16.39 19.88
CA ASN A 233 7.98 -17.35 20.90
C ASN A 233 9.44 -17.18 21.33
N GLN A 234 10.29 -16.63 20.46
CA GLN A 234 11.70 -16.40 20.76
C GLN A 234 11.98 -15.01 21.31
N PHE A 235 11.29 -13.97 20.82
CA PHE A 235 11.70 -12.58 21.01
C PHE A 235 10.67 -11.68 21.69
N ALA A 236 9.40 -12.09 21.81
CA ALA A 236 8.36 -11.21 22.35
C ALA A 236 8.25 -11.23 23.89
N GLY A 237 9.09 -12.02 24.59
CA GLY A 237 9.09 -12.07 26.05
C GLY A 237 7.76 -12.57 26.64
N LEU A 238 7.09 -13.49 25.94
CA LEU A 238 5.80 -14.03 26.36
C LEU A 238 5.94 -14.88 27.63
N SER A 239 4.95 -14.81 28.51
CA SER A 239 4.86 -15.61 29.75
C SER A 239 4.89 -17.13 29.49
N ARG A 240 4.31 -17.57 28.37
CA ARG A 240 4.30 -18.95 27.87
C ARG A 240 4.55 -18.96 26.36
N LYS A 241 5.04 -20.08 25.83
CA LYS A 241 5.16 -20.25 24.37
C LYS A 241 3.77 -20.46 23.76
N ILE A 242 3.53 -19.84 22.62
CA ILE A 242 2.35 -20.04 21.79
C ILE A 242 2.44 -21.43 21.15
N ILE A 243 1.36 -22.21 21.25
CA ILE A 243 1.21 -23.49 20.56
C ILE A 243 0.77 -23.19 19.14
N ILE A 244 1.72 -23.23 18.19
CA ILE A 244 1.54 -22.74 16.82
C ILE A 244 0.43 -23.50 16.11
N ASP A 245 0.39 -24.83 16.24
CA ASP A 245 -0.56 -25.71 15.55
C ASP A 245 -2.02 -25.41 15.91
N GLU A 246 -2.26 -24.93 17.14
CA GLU A 246 -3.62 -24.60 17.61
C GLU A 246 -4.15 -23.26 17.09
N VAL A 247 -3.27 -22.36 16.64
CA VAL A 247 -3.64 -20.98 16.28
C VAL A 247 -3.45 -20.69 14.80
N VAL A 248 -2.55 -21.40 14.10
CA VAL A 248 -2.22 -21.16 12.69
C VAL A 248 -3.44 -21.31 11.79
N GLY A 249 -4.24 -22.37 11.96
CA GLY A 249 -5.43 -22.60 11.13
C GLY A 249 -6.47 -21.49 11.32
N ALA A 250 -6.72 -21.12 12.58
CA ALA A 250 -7.69 -20.07 12.91
C ALA A 250 -7.25 -18.69 12.40
N LEU A 251 -5.95 -18.39 12.46
CA LEU A 251 -5.37 -17.16 11.89
C LEU A 251 -5.38 -17.19 10.36
N TYR A 252 -5.18 -18.34 9.73
CA TYR A 252 -5.25 -18.46 8.27
C TYR A 252 -6.65 -18.13 7.75
N CYS A 253 -7.70 -18.63 8.41
CA CYS A 253 -9.09 -18.35 8.02
C CYS A 253 -9.49 -16.86 8.08
N LEU A 254 -8.83 -16.04 8.91
CA LEU A 254 -9.05 -14.59 8.97
C LEU A 254 -8.36 -13.81 7.83
N GLY A 255 -7.39 -14.42 7.16
CA GLY A 255 -6.49 -13.77 6.22
C GLY A 255 -5.28 -13.08 6.89
N LEU A 256 -4.19 -12.95 6.13
CA LEU A 256 -2.88 -12.53 6.64
C LEU A 256 -2.90 -11.16 7.33
N LEU A 257 -3.60 -10.18 6.78
CA LEU A 257 -3.61 -8.80 7.31
C LEU A 257 -4.24 -8.69 8.70
N GLN A 258 -5.42 -9.31 8.89
CA GLN A 258 -6.09 -9.31 10.19
C GLN A 258 -5.30 -10.10 11.22
N SER A 259 -4.76 -11.26 10.82
CA SER A 259 -3.91 -12.08 11.67
C SER A 259 -2.65 -11.37 12.11
N MET A 260 -1.98 -10.62 11.22
CA MET A 260 -0.83 -9.80 11.59
C MET A 260 -1.20 -8.67 12.57
N SER A 261 -2.41 -8.10 12.47
CA SER A 261 -2.91 -7.10 13.43
C SER A 261 -3.10 -7.70 14.83
N ILE A 262 -3.71 -8.88 14.92
CA ILE A 262 -3.88 -9.62 16.19
C ILE A 262 -2.52 -9.94 16.81
N LEU A 263 -1.58 -10.45 16.01
CA LEU A 263 -0.23 -10.79 16.46
C LEU A 263 0.56 -9.55 16.90
N ARG A 264 0.32 -8.38 16.29
CA ARG A 264 0.91 -7.10 16.73
C ARG A 264 0.35 -6.66 18.08
N GLY A 265 -0.96 -6.78 18.27
CA GLY A 265 -1.60 -6.50 19.57
C GLY A 265 -1.11 -7.43 20.68
N LEU A 266 -0.84 -8.70 20.36
CA LEU A 266 -0.20 -9.62 21.30
C LEU A 266 1.24 -9.20 21.63
N GLN A 267 2.03 -8.78 20.63
CA GLN A 267 3.40 -8.32 20.85
C GLN A 267 3.44 -7.10 21.79
N GLU A 268 2.51 -6.16 21.63
CA GLU A 268 2.44 -4.95 22.48
C GLU A 268 2.08 -5.26 23.93
N ARG A 269 1.32 -6.34 24.17
CA ARG A 269 0.88 -6.76 25.50
C ARG A 269 1.63 -7.96 26.05
N GLY A 270 2.66 -8.45 25.35
CA GLY A 270 3.18 -9.81 25.51
C GLY A 270 3.58 -10.20 26.93
N SER A 271 4.10 -9.25 27.73
CA SER A 271 4.46 -9.45 29.13
C SER A 271 3.25 -9.54 30.08
N ASP A 272 2.13 -8.94 29.70
CA ASP A 272 0.93 -8.80 30.53
C ASP A 272 -0.11 -9.90 30.24
N VAL A 273 0.13 -10.72 29.21
CA VAL A 273 -0.78 -11.80 28.81
C VAL A 273 -0.31 -13.12 29.41
N ASP A 274 -1.09 -13.69 30.34
CA ASP A 274 -0.76 -14.94 31.04
C ASP A 274 -0.74 -16.18 30.12
N ASP A 275 -1.61 -16.20 29.11
CA ASP A 275 -1.71 -17.27 28.11
C ASP A 275 -1.89 -16.69 26.70
N PRO A 276 -0.80 -16.59 25.92
CA PRO A 276 -0.85 -15.97 24.59
C PRO A 276 -1.64 -16.80 23.58
N THR A 277 -1.69 -18.14 23.72
CA THR A 277 -2.48 -19.02 22.85
C THR A 277 -3.96 -18.74 23.03
N ARG A 278 -4.42 -18.62 24.29
CA ARG A 278 -5.81 -18.29 24.62
C ARG A 278 -6.19 -16.86 24.17
N TYR A 279 -5.27 -15.91 24.30
CA TYR A 279 -5.46 -14.55 23.80
C TYR A 279 -5.72 -14.53 22.29
N ILE A 280 -4.91 -15.24 21.51
CA ILE A 280 -5.08 -15.32 20.05
C ILE A 280 -6.44 -15.95 19.72
N LYS A 281 -6.80 -17.09 20.31
CA LYS A 281 -8.10 -17.73 20.08
C LYS A 281 -9.28 -16.80 20.36
N THR A 282 -9.24 -16.06 21.47
CA THR A 282 -10.28 -15.10 21.86
C THR A 282 -10.35 -13.91 20.90
N ALA A 283 -9.19 -13.40 20.45
CA ALA A 283 -9.12 -12.31 19.49
C ALA A 283 -9.64 -12.73 18.11
N VAL A 284 -9.32 -13.96 17.66
CA VAL A 284 -9.83 -14.55 16.43
C VAL A 284 -11.34 -14.73 16.50
N GLN A 285 -11.86 -15.28 17.60
CA GLN A 285 -13.30 -15.43 17.82
C GLN A 285 -14.03 -14.07 17.77
N ARG A 286 -13.46 -13.04 18.40
CA ARG A 286 -14.02 -11.68 18.35
C ARG A 286 -13.99 -11.09 16.93
N ALA A 287 -12.92 -11.33 16.17
CA ALA A 287 -12.82 -10.86 14.79
C ALA A 287 -13.86 -11.55 13.88
N ASN A 288 -14.06 -12.86 14.06
CA ASN A 288 -15.11 -13.60 13.34
C ASN A 288 -16.51 -13.11 13.71
N MET A 289 -16.80 -12.90 15.00
CA MET A 289 -18.10 -12.40 15.43
C MET A 289 -18.38 -10.96 15.00
N ALA A 290 -17.35 -10.08 15.00
CA ALA A 290 -17.48 -8.73 14.50
C ALA A 290 -17.76 -8.70 12.98
N SER A 291 -17.28 -9.69 12.24
CA SER A 291 -17.61 -9.85 10.82
C SER A 291 -19.05 -10.35 10.60
N VAL A 292 -19.65 -11.06 11.56
CA VAL A 292 -21.01 -11.61 11.45
C VAL A 292 -22.07 -10.63 11.97
N LEU A 293 -21.77 -9.87 13.03
CA LEU A 293 -22.72 -8.90 13.63
C LEU A 293 -22.59 -7.49 13.06
N GLY A 294 -21.71 -7.27 12.08
CA GLY A 294 -21.44 -5.97 11.48
C GLY A 294 -22.53 -5.43 10.53
N GLU A 295 -23.65 -6.13 10.34
CA GLU A 295 -24.72 -5.73 9.41
C GLU A 295 -26.14 -5.64 10.00
N VAL A 296 -26.32 -5.81 11.32
CA VAL A 296 -27.61 -5.46 11.97
C VAL A 296 -27.38 -4.25 12.83
N LYS A 297 -27.55 -3.07 12.24
CA LYS A 297 -27.58 -1.82 12.98
C LYS A 297 -29.04 -1.51 13.30
N ASP A 298 -29.35 -1.53 14.58
CA ASP A 298 -30.59 -1.07 15.17
C ASP A 298 -30.95 0.33 14.63
N GLU A 299 -31.93 0.37 13.73
CA GLU A 299 -32.75 1.55 13.43
C GLU A 299 -34.17 1.13 13.76
N ASP A 300 -34.60 1.35 15.02
CA ASP A 300 -35.99 1.60 15.42
C ASP A 300 -36.07 1.64 16.96
N ALA A 301 -35.51 2.71 17.54
CA ALA A 301 -35.88 3.13 18.88
C ALA A 301 -35.68 4.65 19.01
N GLU A 302 -36.79 5.34 19.26
CA GLU A 302 -36.98 6.76 19.58
C GLU A 302 -37.52 7.63 18.42
N ASP A 303 -38.85 7.73 18.34
CA ASP A 303 -39.53 8.97 18.76
C ASP A 303 -41.00 8.70 19.12
N GLU A 304 -41.34 9.08 20.35
CA GLU A 304 -42.65 9.11 20.98
C GLU A 304 -43.53 10.20 20.33
N ASP A 305 -44.85 9.99 20.25
CA ASP A 305 -45.82 11.02 20.62
C ASP A 305 -47.28 10.48 20.66
N GLU A 306 -47.90 10.69 21.83
CA GLU A 306 -49.32 10.92 22.09
C GLU A 306 -50.38 9.84 21.78
N ALA A 307 -50.81 9.11 22.83
CA ALA A 307 -52.23 8.85 23.07
C ALA A 307 -52.49 8.52 24.54
N GLU A 308 -52.99 9.50 25.29
CA GLU A 308 -53.70 9.28 26.55
C GLU A 308 -54.94 8.42 26.28
N GLY A 309 -55.11 7.35 27.06
CA GLY A 309 -56.26 6.47 27.01
C GLY A 309 -56.35 5.65 28.28
N ASP A 310 -56.99 6.21 29.29
CA ASP A 310 -57.51 5.50 30.45
C ASP A 310 -58.33 4.27 30.00
N ASP A 311 -57.97 3.07 30.46
CA ASP A 311 -59.00 2.13 30.91
C ASP A 311 -58.44 1.06 31.84
N ALA A 312 -59.25 0.75 32.85
CA ALA A 312 -58.95 -0.13 33.95
C ALA A 312 -59.41 -1.57 33.67
N GLY A 313 -58.63 -2.55 34.12
CA GLY A 313 -59.05 -3.95 34.26
C GLY A 313 -57.82 -4.85 34.32
N ALA A 314 -57.51 -5.51 35.44
CA ALA A 314 -58.03 -6.85 35.77
C ALA A 314 -57.79 -7.83 34.61
N SER A 315 -57.02 -8.91 34.72
CA SER A 315 -56.88 -9.88 35.81
C SER A 315 -55.75 -10.87 35.45
N GLU A 316 -55.31 -11.68 36.44
CA GLU A 316 -55.07 -13.15 36.42
C GLU A 316 -54.96 -13.82 35.02
N GLU A 317 -54.12 -14.78 34.67
CA GLU A 317 -53.32 -15.85 35.31
C GLU A 317 -52.95 -16.79 34.11
N GLU A 318 -52.18 -17.84 34.36
CA GLU A 318 -51.98 -19.05 33.51
C GLU A 318 -50.96 -18.91 32.36
N ASP A 319 -49.77 -19.51 32.45
CA ASP A 319 -49.48 -20.96 32.45
C ASP A 319 -49.80 -21.63 31.11
N ALA A 320 -48.78 -21.79 30.28
CA ALA A 320 -48.74 -22.83 29.24
C ALA A 320 -47.28 -23.04 28.82
N GLY A 321 -46.70 -24.16 29.28
CA GLY A 321 -45.44 -24.68 28.77
C GLY A 321 -45.59 -25.13 27.31
N GLU A 322 -44.61 -24.76 26.49
CA GLU A 322 -44.48 -25.27 25.13
C GLU A 322 -43.29 -26.24 25.09
N GLU A 323 -43.65 -27.53 25.20
CA GLU A 323 -42.77 -28.67 24.93
C GLU A 323 -42.44 -28.70 23.44
N VAL A 324 -41.16 -28.57 23.08
CA VAL A 324 -40.69 -28.83 21.71
C VAL A 324 -40.35 -30.32 21.63
N GLU A 325 -41.27 -31.09 21.06
CA GLU A 325 -41.11 -32.50 20.72
C GLU A 325 -39.97 -32.70 19.71
N GLN A 326 -39.09 -33.63 20.06
CA GLN A 326 -38.09 -34.23 19.17
C GLN A 326 -38.80 -35.25 18.28
N GLU A 327 -39.02 -34.93 17.01
CA GLU A 327 -39.32 -35.95 16.01
C GLU A 327 -38.02 -36.45 15.36
N ALA A 328 -37.71 -37.69 15.68
CA ALA A 328 -36.77 -38.53 14.98
C ALA A 328 -37.48 -39.11 13.74
N GLU A 329 -37.01 -38.76 12.55
CA GLU A 329 -37.28 -39.54 11.34
C GLU A 329 -36.00 -40.24 10.89
N GLU A 330 -35.98 -41.54 11.18
CA GLU A 330 -35.20 -42.55 10.49
C GLU A 330 -35.76 -42.69 9.06
N GLU A 331 -34.94 -42.47 8.03
CA GLU A 331 -35.10 -43.21 6.78
C GLU A 331 -33.73 -43.73 6.32
N ALA A 332 -33.64 -45.05 6.38
CA ALA A 332 -32.63 -45.86 5.74
C ALA A 332 -32.89 -45.92 4.24
N ALA A 333 -31.86 -45.73 3.43
CA ALA A 333 -31.81 -46.26 2.08
C ALA A 333 -30.37 -46.69 1.78
N ASP A 334 -30.24 -48.00 1.66
CA ASP A 334 -29.09 -48.76 1.17
C ASP A 334 -28.65 -48.24 -0.21
N GLU A 335 -27.34 -48.10 -0.43
CA GLU A 335 -26.79 -48.37 -1.77
C GLU A 335 -25.32 -48.78 -1.70
N ASP A 336 -25.12 -50.02 -2.14
CA ASP A 336 -23.93 -50.82 -2.00
C ASP A 336 -22.98 -50.52 -3.17
N GLY A 337 -21.87 -49.84 -2.87
CA GLY A 337 -20.85 -49.46 -3.85
C GLY A 337 -19.52 -50.17 -3.64
N GLN A 338 -19.55 -51.51 -3.67
CA GLN A 338 -18.39 -52.39 -3.68
C GLN A 338 -17.50 -52.10 -4.91
N TRP A 339 -16.33 -51.50 -4.71
CA TRP A 339 -15.24 -51.53 -5.69
C TRP A 339 -13.93 -51.95 -5.03
N ASP A 340 -13.41 -53.01 -5.63
CA ASP A 340 -12.27 -53.83 -5.24
C ASP A 340 -10.96 -53.05 -5.05
N ASN A 341 -10.35 -53.30 -3.91
CA ASN A 341 -9.05 -53.97 -3.79
C ASN A 341 -8.16 -54.00 -5.05
N VAL A 342 -7.16 -53.13 -5.12
CA VAL A 342 -5.88 -53.46 -5.76
C VAL A 342 -4.76 -53.10 -4.80
N GLU A 343 -4.22 -54.16 -4.21
CA GLU A 343 -2.89 -54.23 -3.61
C GLU A 343 -1.85 -53.84 -4.67
N GLU A 344 -1.04 -52.82 -4.39
CA GLU A 344 0.30 -52.74 -4.94
C GLU A 344 1.26 -52.34 -3.81
N GLU A 345 1.89 -53.39 -3.27
CA GLU A 345 3.10 -53.32 -2.47
C GLU A 345 4.22 -52.69 -3.30
N ASP A 346 4.83 -51.61 -2.81
CA ASP A 346 6.20 -51.27 -3.19
C ASP A 346 6.97 -50.81 -1.96
N GLY A 347 7.76 -51.75 -1.45
CA GLY A 347 8.69 -51.57 -0.36
C GLY A 347 9.86 -50.68 -0.76
N TRP A 348 10.08 -49.63 0.03
CA TRP A 348 11.37 -48.95 0.12
C TRP A 348 11.84 -49.04 1.56
N GLU A 349 12.72 -50.02 1.80
CA GLU A 349 13.48 -50.15 3.05
C GLU A 349 14.46 -48.98 3.18
N GLU A 350 14.26 -48.15 4.21
CA GLU A 350 15.26 -47.18 4.66
C GLU A 350 16.39 -47.91 5.40
N PRO A 351 17.68 -47.66 5.04
CA PRO A 351 18.80 -48.20 5.79
C PRO A 351 18.96 -47.46 7.13
N LYS A 352 18.81 -48.22 8.22
CA LYS A 352 19.21 -47.83 9.57
C LYS A 352 20.74 -47.91 9.67
N ASP A 353 21.41 -46.78 9.60
CA ASP A 353 22.79 -46.67 10.07
C ASP A 353 22.81 -46.44 11.59
N GLU A 354 23.09 -47.54 12.30
CA GLU A 354 23.58 -47.56 13.67
C GLU A 354 24.94 -46.83 13.75
N LEU A 355 25.01 -45.76 14.53
CA LEU A 355 26.28 -45.22 15.00
C LEU A 355 26.23 -45.04 16.53
N ASP A 356 27.17 -45.74 17.16
CA ASP A 356 27.42 -45.87 18.59
C ASP A 356 27.49 -44.53 19.37
N PRO A 357 26.95 -44.47 20.61
CA PRO A 357 27.28 -43.40 21.55
C PRO A 357 28.58 -43.76 22.29
N ALA A 358 29.72 -43.35 21.73
CA ALA A 358 30.97 -43.30 22.48
C ALA A 358 30.86 -42.23 23.58
N GLY A 359 31.07 -42.66 24.82
CA GLY A 359 30.99 -41.83 26.01
C GLY A 359 31.91 -40.62 25.97
N PHE A 360 31.40 -39.51 26.50
CA PHE A 360 32.21 -38.37 26.89
C PHE A 360 31.75 -37.92 28.27
N GLU A 361 32.46 -38.47 29.26
CA GLU A 361 32.45 -38.16 30.67
C GLU A 361 33.23 -36.84 30.86
N TRP A 362 32.56 -35.79 31.32
CA TRP A 362 33.19 -34.60 31.88
C TRP A 362 32.58 -34.36 33.26
N ASP A 363 33.21 -34.95 34.28
CA ASP A 363 33.31 -34.31 35.57
C ASP A 363 34.13 -33.02 35.40
N GLU A 364 33.66 -31.90 35.94
CA GLU A 364 34.44 -31.08 36.86
C GLU A 364 33.61 -29.91 37.42
N GLU A 365 33.68 -29.82 38.76
CA GLU A 365 33.12 -28.79 39.61
C GLU A 365 33.74 -27.41 39.31
N GLU A 366 32.92 -26.36 39.16
CA GLU A 366 33.41 -25.00 39.40
C GLU A 366 32.43 -24.17 40.25
N LYS A 367 32.83 -23.99 41.52
CA LYS A 367 32.31 -22.97 42.45
C LYS A 367 32.86 -21.60 42.04
N VAL A 368 32.02 -20.64 41.62
CA VAL A 368 32.37 -19.20 41.74
C VAL A 368 31.15 -18.29 42.00
N GLN A 369 31.08 -17.84 43.25
CA GLN A 369 30.78 -16.50 43.78
C GLN A 369 29.86 -15.52 42.99
N THR A 370 28.75 -15.16 43.66
CA THR A 370 27.91 -13.99 43.40
C THR A 370 28.61 -12.66 43.76
N PRO A 371 28.56 -11.61 42.90
CA PRO A 371 28.97 -10.26 43.29
C PRO A 371 27.80 -9.40 43.83
N PRO A 372 28.11 -8.33 44.60
CA PRO A 372 27.17 -7.69 45.51
C PRO A 372 26.26 -6.64 44.85
N THR A 373 25.04 -6.56 45.39
CA THR A 373 24.03 -5.53 45.13
C THR A 373 24.53 -4.13 45.49
N LYS A 374 24.61 -3.23 44.51
CA LYS A 374 24.83 -1.78 44.73
C LYS A 374 23.51 -1.01 44.69
N LYS A 375 23.25 -0.30 45.79
CA LYS A 375 22.25 0.75 45.97
C LYS A 375 22.64 2.04 45.21
N SER A 376 21.69 2.61 44.48
CA SER A 376 21.49 4.06 44.27
C SER A 376 20.12 4.22 43.59
N GLY A 377 19.16 5.06 44.00
CA GLY A 377 19.21 6.29 44.79
C GLY A 377 19.14 7.50 43.86
N GLY A 378 17.94 7.93 43.47
CA GLY A 378 17.74 9.10 42.60
C GLY A 378 16.28 9.37 42.21
N SER A 379 15.40 9.57 43.21
CA SER A 379 14.03 10.08 43.00
C SER A 379 14.10 11.56 42.62
N VAL A 380 13.69 11.91 41.40
CA VAL A 380 13.51 13.30 40.97
C VAL A 380 12.04 13.65 41.20
N SER A 381 11.81 14.58 42.13
CA SER A 381 10.50 15.00 42.61
C SER A 381 9.60 15.53 41.48
N SER A 382 8.34 15.07 41.48
CA SER A 382 7.24 15.47 40.59
C SER A 382 6.90 16.97 40.62
N ALA A 383 7.42 17.73 41.58
CA ALA A 383 7.15 19.15 41.74
C ALA A 383 7.74 20.04 40.63
N SER A 384 8.83 19.63 39.94
CA SER A 384 9.44 20.48 38.89
C SER A 384 8.68 20.44 37.55
N LYS A 385 7.89 19.39 37.28
CA LYS A 385 7.11 19.26 36.04
C LYS A 385 5.83 20.10 36.04
N LEU A 386 5.25 20.40 37.21
CA LEU A 386 4.06 21.25 37.32
C LEU A 386 4.39 22.73 37.09
N ALA A 387 5.50 23.22 37.65
CA ALA A 387 5.93 24.62 37.48
C ALA A 387 6.26 24.98 36.01
N ALA A 388 6.80 24.03 35.23
CA ALA A 388 7.08 24.24 33.81
C ALA A 388 5.80 24.30 32.95
N ARG A 389 4.73 23.64 33.38
CA ARG A 389 3.45 23.60 32.64
C ARG A 389 2.62 24.87 32.86
N ASP A 390 2.70 25.45 34.05
CA ASP A 390 2.01 26.70 34.37
C ASP A 390 2.67 27.92 33.70
N ALA A 391 4.00 27.94 33.60
CA ALA A 391 4.74 28.96 32.84
C ALA A 391 4.42 28.95 31.34
N ALA A 392 4.18 27.77 30.75
CA ALA A 392 3.80 27.64 29.34
C ALA A 392 2.37 28.14 29.07
N LYS A 393 1.44 27.95 30.01
CA LYS A 393 0.06 28.47 29.92
C LYS A 393 0.00 29.99 30.01
N GLU A 394 0.82 30.59 30.87
CA GLU A 394 0.89 32.05 31.02
C GLU A 394 1.48 32.73 29.77
N ALA A 395 2.50 32.12 29.16
CA ALA A 395 3.07 32.61 27.90
C ALA A 395 2.07 32.55 26.73
N ALA A 396 1.24 31.52 26.66
CA ALA A 396 0.19 31.39 25.64
C ALA A 396 -0.93 32.44 25.80
N ALA A 397 -1.33 32.74 27.04
CA ALA A 397 -2.34 33.76 27.34
C ALA A 397 -1.85 35.20 27.00
N ALA A 398 -0.54 35.46 27.15
CA ALA A 398 0.05 36.75 26.80
C ALA A 398 0.07 37.03 25.28
N LEU A 399 0.14 35.98 24.45
CA LEU A 399 0.11 36.09 22.99
C LEU A 399 -1.30 36.36 22.43
N ALA A 400 -2.34 35.85 23.09
CA ALA A 400 -3.73 36.08 22.67
C ALA A 400 -4.18 37.55 22.79
N LYS A 401 -3.62 38.30 23.75
CA LYS A 401 -3.97 39.73 23.97
C LYS A 401 -3.39 40.70 22.93
N LYS A 402 -2.43 40.28 22.09
CA LYS A 402 -1.79 41.13 21.07
C LYS A 402 -2.47 41.13 19.70
N ARG A 403 -3.60 40.41 19.53
CA ARG A 403 -4.22 40.20 18.22
C ARG A 403 -5.48 41.05 17.97
N ASN A 404 -5.46 42.31 18.41
CA ASN A 404 -6.54 43.26 18.13
C ASN A 404 -6.05 44.34 17.15
N VAL A 405 -6.16 44.05 15.85
CA VAL A 405 -5.90 45.01 14.76
C VAL A 405 -7.21 45.23 14.00
N PRO A 406 -7.65 46.48 13.77
CA PRO A 406 -8.94 46.76 13.15
C PRO A 406 -8.95 46.32 11.68
N LYS A 407 -9.98 45.57 11.29
CA LYS A 407 -10.23 45.14 9.91
C LYS A 407 -10.49 46.37 9.04
N ARG A 408 -9.65 46.56 8.01
CA ARG A 408 -9.88 47.55 6.94
C ARG A 408 -11.10 47.14 6.12
N VAL A 409 -12.11 48.02 6.12
CA VAL A 409 -13.22 48.03 5.15
C VAL A 409 -12.65 48.55 3.82
N VAL A 410 -12.75 47.75 2.76
CA VAL A 410 -12.46 48.19 1.39
C VAL A 410 -13.79 48.39 0.68
N GLY A 411 -13.98 49.62 0.20
CA GLY A 411 -15.24 50.14 -0.32
C GLY A 411 -15.68 49.57 -1.66
N ALA A 412 -16.98 49.74 -1.87
CA ALA A 412 -17.68 49.53 -3.12
C ALA A 412 -17.11 50.36 -4.27
N LEU A 413 -16.95 49.75 -5.44
CA LEU A 413 -16.87 50.46 -6.71
C LEU A 413 -18.05 50.02 -7.57
N THR A 414 -18.98 50.95 -7.72
CA THR A 414 -20.13 50.95 -8.61
C THR A 414 -19.72 51.13 -10.06
N GLY A 415 -20.37 50.39 -10.97
CA GLY A 415 -20.62 50.77 -12.36
C GLY A 415 -19.77 50.03 -13.40
N TYR A 416 -20.42 49.27 -14.28
CA TYR A 416 -20.47 49.55 -15.73
C TYR A 416 -21.42 48.57 -16.45
N THR A 417 -22.52 49.15 -16.96
CA THR A 417 -23.23 48.88 -18.22
C THR A 417 -23.56 47.44 -18.66
N GLN A 418 -24.88 47.18 -18.67
CA GLN A 418 -25.57 46.15 -19.46
C GLN A 418 -25.13 46.13 -20.93
N LEU A 419 -24.83 44.93 -21.43
CA LEU A 419 -24.88 44.61 -22.86
C LEU A 419 -25.89 43.46 -23.05
N VAL A 420 -27.03 43.83 -23.61
CA VAL A 420 -28.09 42.93 -24.07
C VAL A 420 -27.68 42.33 -25.42
N PRO A 421 -27.71 41.00 -25.61
CA PRO A 421 -27.71 40.43 -26.94
C PRO A 421 -29.13 40.45 -27.53
N THR A 422 -29.26 41.21 -28.61
CA THR A 422 -30.42 41.34 -29.48
C THR A 422 -30.94 39.99 -30.01
N ARG A 423 -32.25 39.87 -29.90
CA ARG A 423 -33.16 38.92 -30.53
C ARG A 423 -32.98 38.90 -32.06
N ALA A 424 -32.51 37.78 -32.62
CA ALA A 424 -32.57 37.52 -34.06
C ALA A 424 -33.83 36.71 -34.38
N GLN A 425 -34.68 37.30 -35.24
CA GLN A 425 -35.82 36.68 -35.88
C GLN A 425 -35.37 35.77 -37.03
N GLY A 426 -36.16 34.72 -37.29
CA GLY A 426 -36.28 34.12 -38.63
C GLY A 426 -35.68 32.73 -38.77
N PHE A 427 -36.54 31.71 -38.83
CA PHE A 427 -36.77 30.87 -40.02
C PHE A 427 -37.60 29.64 -39.60
N THR A 428 -38.92 29.76 -39.75
CA THR A 428 -39.86 28.64 -39.71
C THR A 428 -39.78 27.88 -41.03
N HIS A 429 -39.24 26.66 -41.02
CA HIS A 429 -39.44 25.72 -42.12
C HIS A 429 -40.74 24.95 -41.94
N GLN A 430 -41.68 25.23 -42.83
CA GLN A 430 -42.85 24.40 -43.13
C GLN A 430 -42.40 22.99 -43.51
N ARG A 431 -42.97 21.96 -42.88
CA ARG A 431 -43.03 20.61 -43.45
C ARG A 431 -44.45 20.06 -43.35
N GLY A 432 -44.99 19.84 -44.56
CA GLY A 432 -46.18 19.11 -44.99
C GLY A 432 -47.02 18.38 -43.95
N GLY A 433 -48.28 18.84 -43.83
CA GLY A 433 -49.37 18.02 -43.36
C GLY A 433 -49.79 17.00 -44.44
N VAL A 434 -49.78 15.72 -44.07
CA VAL A 434 -50.45 14.66 -44.83
C VAL A 434 -51.81 14.42 -44.17
N LYS A 435 -52.86 14.79 -44.90
CA LYS A 435 -54.27 14.44 -44.65
C LYS A 435 -54.39 12.92 -44.49
N ARG A 436 -54.99 12.46 -43.39
CA ARG A 436 -55.66 11.16 -43.33
C ARG A 436 -57.14 11.41 -43.07
N GLU A 437 -57.95 10.81 -43.94
CA GLU A 437 -59.40 10.84 -43.94
C GLU A 437 -59.96 10.05 -42.74
N PRO A 438 -61.14 10.44 -42.22
CA PRO A 438 -61.90 9.63 -41.27
C PRO A 438 -62.74 8.61 -42.04
N THR A 439 -62.45 7.32 -41.87
CA THR A 439 -63.34 6.23 -42.32
C THR A 439 -64.25 5.84 -41.17
N GLU A 440 -65.53 6.19 -41.31
CA GLU A 440 -66.66 5.69 -40.52
C GLU A 440 -66.95 4.23 -40.89
N ALA A 441 -67.14 3.36 -39.88
CA ALA A 441 -67.95 2.13 -39.95
C ALA A 441 -68.14 1.58 -38.50
N PRO A 442 -69.10 0.65 -38.24
CA PRO A 442 -70.34 0.98 -37.56
C PRO A 442 -70.49 0.31 -36.18
N LEU A 443 -71.45 0.83 -35.41
CA LEU A 443 -72.02 0.26 -34.19
C LEU A 443 -72.62 -1.13 -34.47
N GLU A 444 -72.11 -2.15 -33.78
CA GLU A 444 -72.88 -3.36 -33.49
C GLU A 444 -73.10 -3.43 -31.97
N GLU A 445 -74.37 -3.44 -31.62
CA GLU A 445 -74.90 -3.69 -30.27
C GLU A 445 -74.97 -5.20 -30.04
N GLY A 446 -74.67 -5.61 -28.80
CA GLY A 446 -75.14 -6.87 -28.23
C GLY A 446 -74.08 -7.97 -28.12
N GLU A 447 -73.61 -8.21 -26.89
CA GLU A 447 -73.91 -9.45 -26.16
C GLU A 447 -73.21 -9.43 -24.80
N GLU A 448 -74.01 -9.51 -23.75
CA GLU A 448 -73.57 -9.69 -22.36
C GLU A 448 -72.99 -11.10 -22.21
N ALA A 449 -71.66 -11.21 -22.16
CA ALA A 449 -70.97 -12.45 -21.82
C ALA A 449 -69.85 -12.17 -20.81
N ASN A 450 -70.18 -12.45 -19.55
CA ASN A 450 -69.32 -12.90 -18.45
C ASN A 450 -67.80 -12.99 -18.78
N VAL A 451 -67.04 -11.92 -18.49
CA VAL A 451 -65.58 -11.90 -18.63
C VAL A 451 -64.94 -12.17 -17.28
N HIS A 452 -64.37 -13.37 -17.16
CA HIS A 452 -63.37 -13.70 -16.16
C HIS A 452 -62.27 -12.62 -16.16
N GLU A 453 -62.02 -12.04 -14.99
CA GLU A 453 -60.94 -11.09 -14.72
C GLU A 453 -59.58 -11.82 -14.82
N GLU A 454 -59.17 -12.10 -16.06
CA GLU A 454 -57.87 -12.68 -16.36
C GLU A 454 -56.83 -11.54 -16.25
N LYS A 455 -56.09 -11.52 -15.13
CA LYS A 455 -54.92 -10.66 -14.93
C LYS A 455 -54.00 -10.78 -16.13
N VAL A 456 -54.10 -9.81 -17.05
CA VAL A 456 -53.17 -9.64 -18.16
C VAL A 456 -51.79 -9.41 -17.55
N LYS A 457 -50.97 -10.47 -17.50
CA LYS A 457 -49.55 -10.37 -17.20
C LYS A 457 -48.97 -9.43 -18.25
N SER A 458 -48.73 -8.17 -17.88
CA SER A 458 -48.09 -7.20 -18.77
C SER A 458 -46.77 -7.82 -19.22
N SER A 459 -46.70 -8.23 -20.48
CA SER A 459 -45.46 -8.68 -21.08
C SER A 459 -44.50 -7.51 -21.01
N ARG A 460 -43.55 -7.56 -20.05
CA ARG A 460 -42.47 -6.57 -19.94
C ARG A 460 -41.76 -6.60 -21.29
N THR A 461 -42.02 -5.58 -22.11
CA THR A 461 -41.26 -5.35 -23.32
C THR A 461 -39.79 -5.29 -22.92
N PRO A 462 -38.90 -6.02 -23.61
CA PRO A 462 -37.49 -6.02 -23.29
C PRO A 462 -36.98 -4.59 -23.39
N GLN A 463 -36.64 -3.98 -22.25
CA GLN A 463 -36.10 -2.63 -22.21
C GLN A 463 -34.79 -2.64 -22.99
N LEU A 464 -34.71 -1.76 -24.00
CA LEU A 464 -33.49 -1.56 -24.74
C LEU A 464 -32.39 -1.06 -23.79
N PRO A 465 -31.13 -1.43 -24.04
CA PRO A 465 -30.02 -0.98 -23.20
C PRO A 465 -29.98 0.55 -23.17
N VAL A 466 -29.92 1.10 -21.95
CA VAL A 466 -29.84 2.55 -21.71
C VAL A 466 -28.61 3.10 -22.43
N THR A 467 -28.84 4.06 -23.32
CA THR A 467 -27.77 4.70 -24.09
C THR A 467 -26.84 5.49 -23.16
N PRO A 468 -25.56 5.69 -23.50
CA PRO A 468 -24.65 6.49 -22.67
C PRO A 468 -25.16 7.91 -22.37
N GLN A 469 -25.89 8.51 -23.33
CA GLN A 469 -26.54 9.81 -23.17
C GLN A 469 -27.66 9.75 -22.13
N GLU A 470 -28.51 8.73 -22.15
CA GLU A 470 -29.56 8.53 -21.15
C GLU A 470 -28.96 8.27 -19.76
N LYS A 471 -27.87 7.49 -19.65
CA LYS A 471 -27.16 7.32 -18.38
C LYS A 471 -26.63 8.63 -17.84
N MET A 472 -26.07 9.48 -18.71
CA MET A 472 -25.60 10.81 -18.32
C MET A 472 -26.75 11.68 -17.78
N VAL A 473 -27.94 11.58 -18.38
CA VAL A 473 -29.16 12.25 -17.88
C VAL A 473 -29.59 11.66 -16.54
N GLN A 474 -29.62 10.34 -16.37
CA GLN A 474 -29.96 9.69 -15.10
C GLN A 474 -29.01 10.10 -13.97
N VAL A 475 -27.70 10.10 -14.20
CA VAL A 475 -26.70 10.52 -13.20
C VAL A 475 -26.88 12.00 -12.86
N ARG A 476 -27.16 12.84 -13.87
CA ARG A 476 -27.44 14.27 -13.67
C ARG A 476 -28.69 14.49 -12.83
N ASP A 477 -29.78 13.81 -13.15
CA ASP A 477 -31.06 13.95 -12.45
C ASP A 477 -30.95 13.45 -11.01
N TYR A 478 -30.22 12.35 -10.79
CA TYR A 478 -29.93 11.85 -9.45
C TYR A 478 -29.07 12.83 -8.64
N ALA A 479 -28.03 13.40 -9.24
CA ALA A 479 -27.20 14.42 -8.58
C ALA A 479 -28.01 15.68 -8.25
N LEU A 480 -28.85 16.15 -9.18
CA LEU A 480 -29.73 17.31 -8.97
C LEU A 480 -30.78 17.07 -7.88
N LYS A 481 -31.33 15.86 -7.79
CA LYS A 481 -32.27 15.47 -6.73
C LYS A 481 -31.64 15.60 -5.33
N ASN A 482 -30.32 15.43 -5.23
CA ASN A 482 -29.54 15.56 -4.01
C ASN A 482 -28.81 16.91 -3.91
N GLU A 483 -29.24 17.93 -4.66
CA GLU A 483 -28.67 19.29 -4.66
C GLU A 483 -27.18 19.37 -5.04
N LEU A 484 -26.64 18.36 -5.73
CA LEU A 484 -25.26 18.31 -6.20
C LEU A 484 -25.15 18.79 -7.64
N HIS A 485 -24.52 19.95 -7.84
CA HIS A 485 -24.22 20.48 -9.17
C HIS A 485 -22.90 19.93 -9.71
N LEU A 486 -23.00 18.86 -10.52
CA LEU A 486 -21.84 18.25 -11.18
C LEU A 486 -21.51 18.95 -12.50
N ASP A 487 -20.22 19.04 -12.82
CA ASP A 487 -19.77 19.60 -14.09
C ASP A 487 -19.97 18.60 -15.24
N ALA A 488 -20.00 19.11 -16.48
CA ALA A 488 -20.19 18.27 -17.66
C ALA A 488 -19.06 17.23 -17.86
N GLY A 489 -17.84 17.53 -17.40
CA GLY A 489 -16.71 16.61 -17.42
C GLY A 489 -16.93 15.42 -16.49
N CYS A 490 -17.31 15.68 -15.24
CA CYS A 490 -17.66 14.63 -14.28
C CYS A 490 -18.86 13.79 -14.73
N LEU A 491 -19.95 14.41 -15.21
CA LEU A 491 -21.13 13.69 -15.70
C LEU A 491 -20.78 12.74 -16.86
N LYS A 492 -19.94 13.19 -17.80
CA LYS A 492 -19.48 12.35 -18.91
C LYS A 492 -18.58 11.19 -18.43
N ALA A 493 -17.76 11.43 -17.41
CA ALA A 493 -16.92 10.40 -16.81
C ALA A 493 -17.76 9.36 -16.05
N MET A 494 -18.74 9.80 -15.24
CA MET A 494 -19.64 8.93 -14.49
C MET A 494 -20.58 8.12 -15.40
N ALA A 495 -21.00 8.66 -16.54
CA ALA A 495 -21.81 7.93 -17.52
C ALA A 495 -21.11 6.71 -18.15
N ARG A 496 -19.78 6.60 -17.99
CA ARG A 496 -19.01 5.40 -18.39
C ARG A 496 -19.09 4.29 -17.35
N LEU A 497 -19.42 4.62 -16.11
CA LEU A 497 -19.61 3.65 -15.04
C LEU A 497 -21.03 3.07 -15.09
N PRO A 498 -21.25 1.87 -14.52
CA PRO A 498 -22.60 1.42 -14.21
C PRO A 498 -23.33 2.43 -13.31
N PHE A 499 -24.65 2.58 -13.50
CA PHE A 499 -25.43 3.63 -12.82
C PHE A 499 -25.39 3.48 -11.29
N TYR A 500 -25.48 2.25 -10.76
CA TYR A 500 -25.38 2.01 -9.32
C TYR A 500 -24.04 2.50 -8.75
N ARG A 501 -22.90 2.30 -9.43
CA ARG A 501 -21.61 2.83 -8.98
C ARG A 501 -21.58 4.35 -8.98
N ALA A 502 -22.12 4.96 -10.04
CA ALA A 502 -22.22 6.41 -10.10
C ALA A 502 -23.09 6.96 -8.95
N LYS A 503 -24.19 6.27 -8.63
CA LYS A 503 -25.07 6.55 -7.50
C LYS A 503 -24.34 6.44 -6.16
N ASP A 504 -23.66 5.31 -5.88
CA ASP A 504 -22.89 5.10 -4.65
C ASP A 504 -21.87 6.20 -4.42
N MET A 505 -21.18 6.62 -5.48
CA MET A 505 -20.19 7.69 -5.39
C MET A 505 -20.83 9.05 -5.07
N ILE A 506 -22.01 9.32 -5.60
CA ILE A 506 -22.80 10.52 -5.25
C ILE A 506 -23.23 10.45 -3.79
N ASP A 507 -23.72 9.29 -3.33
CA ASP A 507 -24.14 9.08 -1.93
C ASP A 507 -22.95 9.22 -0.95
N ASP A 508 -21.77 8.72 -1.31
CA ASP A 508 -20.53 8.92 -0.56
C ASP A 508 -20.17 10.41 -0.39
N VAL A 509 -20.39 11.22 -1.43
CA VAL A 509 -20.17 12.66 -1.38
C VAL A 509 -21.16 13.33 -0.43
N LEU A 510 -22.43 12.90 -0.44
CA LEU A 510 -23.47 13.40 0.46
C LEU A 510 -23.17 13.07 1.92
N LEU A 511 -22.59 11.89 2.20
CA LEU A 511 -22.11 11.49 3.53
C LEU A 511 -20.83 12.23 3.98
N GLY A 512 -20.36 13.20 3.20
CA GLY A 512 -19.20 14.03 3.50
C GLY A 512 -17.87 13.45 3.01
N GLY A 513 -17.93 12.54 2.04
CA GLY A 513 -16.78 11.84 1.47
C GLY A 513 -16.13 10.86 2.46
N ARG A 514 -14.95 10.34 2.10
CA ARG A 514 -14.24 9.31 2.87
C ARG A 514 -13.96 9.68 4.33
N ASN A 515 -13.83 10.97 4.63
CA ASN A 515 -13.53 11.48 5.97
C ASN A 515 -14.75 12.08 6.69
N ARG A 516 -15.95 12.04 6.08
CA ARG A 516 -17.18 12.67 6.61
C ARG A 516 -17.05 14.16 6.96
N GLN A 517 -16.09 14.87 6.34
CA GLN A 517 -15.82 16.29 6.60
C GLN A 517 -16.53 17.24 5.63
N GLY A 518 -17.40 16.71 4.76
CA GLY A 518 -17.99 17.46 3.67
C GLY A 518 -17.01 17.59 2.50
N VAL A 519 -17.54 17.52 1.28
CA VAL A 519 -16.73 17.65 0.06
C VAL A 519 -16.93 19.05 -0.52
N GLN A 520 -15.90 19.91 -0.47
CA GLN A 520 -16.00 21.30 -0.97
C GLN A 520 -16.24 21.38 -2.48
N ASN A 521 -15.72 20.41 -3.25
CA ASN A 521 -15.88 20.36 -4.70
C ASN A 521 -16.27 18.93 -5.12
N PRO A 522 -17.58 18.61 -5.17
CA PRO A 522 -18.07 17.26 -5.43
C PRO A 522 -17.63 16.75 -6.79
N SER A 523 -17.68 17.60 -7.82
CA SER A 523 -17.21 17.29 -9.17
C SER A 523 -15.76 16.79 -9.21
N ARG A 524 -14.83 17.52 -8.57
CA ARG A 524 -13.41 17.14 -8.55
C ARG A 524 -13.17 15.85 -7.75
N TYR A 525 -13.87 15.68 -6.64
CA TYR A 525 -13.79 14.47 -5.82
C TYR A 525 -14.26 13.24 -6.59
N LEU A 526 -15.44 13.33 -7.22
CA LEU A 526 -16.00 12.28 -8.05
C LEU A 526 -15.10 11.97 -9.24
N MET A 527 -14.60 12.97 -9.97
CA MET A 527 -13.65 12.72 -11.07
C MET A 527 -12.40 11.96 -10.59
N GLY A 528 -11.82 12.35 -9.45
CA GLY A 528 -10.66 11.66 -8.88
C GLY A 528 -10.99 10.19 -8.53
N ALA A 529 -12.18 9.94 -8.00
CA ALA A 529 -12.63 8.59 -7.70
C ALA A 529 -12.93 7.77 -8.98
N VAL A 530 -13.56 8.36 -10.00
CA VAL A 530 -13.79 7.71 -11.31
C VAL A 530 -12.45 7.37 -11.97
N GLN A 531 -11.47 8.27 -11.88
CA GLN A 531 -10.13 8.04 -12.40
C GLN A 531 -9.42 6.91 -11.65
N LYS A 532 -9.50 6.86 -10.31
CA LYS A 532 -8.95 5.75 -9.52
C LYS A 532 -9.59 4.41 -9.87
N LEU A 533 -10.92 4.39 -10.05
CA LEU A 533 -11.63 3.19 -10.52
C LEU A 533 -11.19 2.80 -11.93
N SER A 534 -11.04 3.77 -12.83
CA SER A 534 -10.54 3.57 -14.20
C SER A 534 -9.09 3.09 -14.25
N MET A 535 -8.25 3.49 -13.30
CA MET A 535 -6.88 2.99 -13.17
C MET A 535 -6.83 1.59 -12.57
N GLY A 536 -7.72 1.28 -11.62
CA GLY A 536 -7.89 -0.06 -11.06
C GLY A 536 -8.41 -1.08 -12.08
N LEU A 537 -9.25 -0.62 -13.02
CA LEU A 537 -9.71 -1.41 -14.16
C LEU A 537 -8.57 -2.00 -14.99
N GLY A 538 -7.38 -1.36 -15.04
CA GLY A 538 -6.22 -1.92 -15.75
C GLY A 538 -5.71 -3.24 -15.15
N VAL A 539 -5.83 -3.42 -13.84
CA VAL A 539 -5.45 -4.68 -13.17
C VAL A 539 -6.49 -5.75 -13.47
N GLU A 540 -7.78 -5.42 -13.37
CA GLU A 540 -8.87 -6.36 -13.70
C GLU A 540 -8.89 -6.73 -15.18
N GLN A 541 -8.57 -5.78 -16.08
CA GLN A 541 -8.36 -6.06 -17.50
C GLN A 541 -7.15 -6.95 -17.74
N GLY A 542 -6.05 -6.73 -17.02
CA GLY A 542 -4.88 -7.60 -17.05
C GLY A 542 -5.23 -9.04 -16.65
N ILE A 543 -5.98 -9.20 -15.56
CA ILE A 543 -6.45 -10.51 -15.07
C ILE A 543 -7.44 -11.16 -16.06
N ALA A 544 -8.40 -10.39 -16.59
CA ALA A 544 -9.34 -10.89 -17.58
C ALA A 544 -8.63 -11.30 -18.88
N MET A 545 -7.60 -10.56 -19.29
CA MET A 545 -6.75 -10.87 -20.44
C MET A 545 -5.92 -12.13 -20.17
N GLU A 546 -5.30 -12.25 -19.00
CA GLU A 546 -4.56 -13.44 -18.59
C GLU A 546 -5.45 -14.69 -18.58
N LEU A 547 -6.64 -14.60 -17.99
CA LEU A 547 -7.62 -15.68 -18.02
C LEU A 547 -8.06 -16.03 -19.45
N ALA A 548 -8.27 -15.04 -20.30
CA ALA A 548 -8.61 -15.27 -21.70
C ALA A 548 -7.48 -16.00 -22.44
N VAL A 549 -6.23 -15.60 -22.21
CA VAL A 549 -5.03 -16.26 -22.76
C VAL A 549 -4.90 -17.69 -22.26
N THR A 550 -5.05 -17.94 -20.96
CA THR A 550 -4.99 -19.28 -20.34
C THR A 550 -6.07 -20.21 -20.89
N LEU A 551 -7.24 -19.66 -21.24
CA LEU A 551 -8.35 -20.42 -21.84
C LEU A 551 -8.29 -20.48 -23.37
N GLY A 552 -7.25 -19.90 -24.00
CA GLY A 552 -7.05 -19.91 -25.45
C GLY A 552 -8.05 -19.03 -26.22
N VAL A 553 -8.67 -18.05 -25.57
CA VAL A 553 -9.64 -17.12 -26.16
C VAL A 553 -8.97 -15.78 -26.41
N VAL A 554 -8.93 -15.33 -27.67
CA VAL A 554 -8.47 -13.98 -28.00
C VAL A 554 -9.66 -13.03 -27.88
N LEU A 555 -9.61 -12.14 -26.89
CA LEU A 555 -10.62 -11.12 -26.68
C LEU A 555 -10.13 -9.76 -27.20
N ASN A 556 -11.01 -9.01 -27.85
CA ASN A 556 -10.75 -7.61 -28.19
C ASN A 556 -10.80 -6.75 -26.92
N ASN A 557 -10.14 -5.58 -26.95
CA ASN A 557 -10.16 -4.62 -25.83
C ASN A 557 -11.60 -4.28 -25.38
N ASP A 558 -12.54 -4.14 -26.32
CA ASP A 558 -13.95 -3.91 -26.00
C ASP A 558 -14.56 -5.02 -25.13
N ALA A 559 -14.18 -6.29 -25.34
CA ALA A 559 -14.69 -7.40 -24.52
C ALA A 559 -14.06 -7.39 -23.13
N LEU A 560 -12.78 -7.05 -23.03
CA LEU A 560 -12.05 -6.90 -21.77
C LEU A 560 -12.61 -5.72 -20.96
N ASP A 561 -12.92 -4.60 -21.61
CA ASP A 561 -13.56 -3.44 -20.99
C ASP A 561 -14.92 -3.83 -20.40
N GLU A 562 -15.74 -4.59 -21.14
CA GLU A 562 -17.05 -5.05 -20.66
C GLU A 562 -16.93 -6.04 -19.49
N LEU A 563 -15.96 -6.98 -19.52
CA LEU A 563 -15.71 -7.91 -18.41
C LEU A 563 -15.17 -7.21 -17.16
N ALA A 564 -14.35 -6.18 -17.33
CA ALA A 564 -13.80 -5.42 -16.21
C ALA A 564 -14.87 -4.56 -15.50
N CYS A 565 -16.01 -4.32 -16.14
CA CYS A 565 -17.13 -3.56 -15.56
C CYS A 565 -18.04 -4.38 -14.62
N ILE A 566 -17.82 -5.70 -14.47
CA ILE A 566 -18.62 -6.56 -13.59
C ILE A 566 -17.74 -7.13 -12.46
N PRO A 567 -18.34 -7.61 -11.35
CA PRO A 567 -17.58 -8.23 -10.27
C PRO A 567 -16.73 -9.41 -10.76
N ARG A 568 -15.52 -9.54 -10.23
CA ARG A 568 -14.53 -10.57 -10.63
C ARG A 568 -15.07 -12.00 -10.59
N LYS A 569 -15.96 -12.31 -9.63
CA LYS A 569 -16.61 -13.62 -9.54
C LYS A 569 -17.46 -13.93 -10.78
N GLU A 570 -18.22 -12.94 -11.26
CA GLU A 570 -19.09 -13.07 -12.44
C GLU A 570 -18.26 -13.10 -13.72
N SER A 571 -17.22 -12.26 -13.84
CA SER A 571 -16.33 -12.29 -15.01
C SER A 571 -15.64 -13.65 -15.15
N HIS A 572 -15.16 -14.23 -14.04
CA HIS A 572 -14.60 -15.58 -14.02
C HIS A 572 -15.64 -16.65 -14.41
N ALA A 573 -16.89 -16.51 -13.97
CA ALA A 573 -17.96 -17.45 -14.34
C ALA A 573 -18.24 -17.42 -15.85
N ILE A 574 -18.34 -16.22 -16.45
CA ILE A 574 -18.51 -16.03 -17.89
C ILE A 574 -17.34 -16.64 -18.67
N MET A 575 -16.11 -16.41 -18.20
CA MET A 575 -14.90 -16.97 -18.84
C MET A 575 -14.84 -18.50 -18.75
N ARG A 576 -15.23 -19.10 -17.61
CA ARG A 576 -15.35 -20.55 -17.49
C ARG A 576 -16.42 -21.13 -18.41
N GLU A 577 -17.53 -20.43 -18.60
CA GLU A 577 -18.59 -20.91 -19.49
C GLU A 577 -18.18 -20.82 -20.96
N LEU A 578 -17.45 -19.76 -21.33
CA LEU A 578 -16.80 -19.62 -22.64
C LEU A 578 -15.81 -20.76 -22.92
N SER A 579 -15.03 -21.18 -21.92
CA SER A 579 -14.08 -22.28 -22.12
C SER A 579 -14.77 -23.63 -22.24
N LYS A 580 -15.88 -23.85 -21.54
CA LYS A 580 -16.64 -25.12 -21.61
C LYS A 580 -17.45 -25.27 -22.89
N ASN A 581 -18.15 -24.22 -23.33
CA ASN A 581 -19.13 -24.33 -24.42
C ASN A 581 -18.54 -23.95 -25.79
N PRO A 582 -18.37 -24.89 -26.73
CA PRO A 582 -17.79 -24.61 -28.04
C PRO A 582 -18.67 -23.69 -28.91
N GLU A 583 -20.00 -23.74 -28.75
CA GLU A 583 -20.93 -22.87 -29.47
C GLU A 583 -20.69 -21.39 -29.12
N VAL A 584 -20.41 -21.13 -27.85
CA VAL A 584 -20.19 -19.78 -27.33
C VAL A 584 -18.84 -19.21 -27.81
N ARG A 585 -17.84 -20.07 -28.05
CA ARG A 585 -16.55 -19.67 -28.63
C ARG A 585 -16.64 -19.22 -30.08
N SER A 586 -17.74 -19.53 -30.79
CA SER A 586 -17.93 -19.07 -32.17
C SER A 586 -18.14 -17.54 -32.25
N ASP A 587 -18.75 -16.95 -31.22
CA ASP A 587 -18.96 -15.50 -31.09
C ASP A 587 -18.81 -15.05 -29.61
N PRO A 588 -17.56 -15.03 -29.09
CA PRO A 588 -17.32 -14.80 -27.67
C PRO A 588 -17.71 -13.38 -27.27
N LEU A 589 -17.58 -12.40 -28.18
CA LEU A 589 -17.91 -11.01 -27.90
C LEU A 589 -19.41 -10.82 -27.66
N ARG A 590 -20.25 -11.44 -28.49
CA ARG A 590 -21.71 -11.35 -28.34
C ARG A 590 -22.16 -12.03 -27.04
N TYR A 591 -21.57 -13.17 -26.70
CA TYR A 591 -21.87 -13.85 -25.45
C TYR A 591 -21.46 -13.02 -24.23
N ILE A 592 -20.21 -12.53 -24.19
CA ILE A 592 -19.71 -11.67 -23.11
C ILE A 592 -20.62 -10.47 -22.92
N LYS A 593 -20.99 -9.78 -24.01
CA LYS A 593 -21.88 -8.62 -23.94
C LYS A 593 -23.25 -8.97 -23.36
N ASN A 594 -23.82 -10.11 -23.77
CA ASN A 594 -25.11 -10.56 -23.25
C ASN A 594 -25.06 -10.94 -21.78
N GLU A 595 -24.04 -11.68 -21.34
CA GLU A 595 -23.90 -12.09 -19.95
C GLU A 595 -23.52 -10.90 -19.04
N VAL A 596 -22.61 -10.03 -19.48
CA VAL A 596 -22.32 -8.77 -18.78
C VAL A 596 -23.59 -7.93 -18.62
N LEU A 597 -24.43 -7.87 -19.65
CA LEU A 597 -25.70 -7.15 -19.59
C LEU A 597 -26.69 -7.81 -18.62
N LYS A 598 -26.74 -9.15 -18.54
CA LYS A 598 -27.52 -9.87 -17.52
C LYS A 598 -26.99 -9.60 -16.11
N CYS A 599 -25.68 -9.69 -15.89
CA CYS A 599 -25.07 -9.38 -14.59
C CYS A 599 -25.36 -7.94 -14.17
N ARG A 600 -25.27 -6.98 -15.10
CA ARG A 600 -25.64 -5.57 -14.84
C ARG A 600 -27.12 -5.44 -14.48
N ALA A 601 -28.02 -6.05 -15.24
CA ALA A 601 -29.45 -6.03 -14.93
C ALA A 601 -29.77 -6.68 -13.58
N GLN A 602 -29.08 -7.75 -13.21
CA GLN A 602 -29.21 -8.38 -11.89
C GLN A 602 -28.70 -7.47 -10.77
N MET A 603 -27.57 -6.79 -10.96
CA MET A 603 -27.06 -5.82 -9.98
C MET A 603 -28.00 -4.61 -9.84
N ASP A 604 -28.56 -4.13 -10.94
CA ASP A 604 -29.53 -3.03 -10.93
C ASP A 604 -30.89 -3.45 -10.33
N ALA A 605 -31.27 -4.73 -10.46
CA ALA A 605 -32.54 -5.27 -9.96
C ALA A 605 -32.48 -5.75 -8.50
N ARG A 606 -31.29 -5.93 -7.91
CA ARG A 606 -31.18 -6.29 -6.50
C ARG A 606 -31.77 -5.14 -5.67
N PRO A 607 -32.83 -5.38 -4.87
CA PRO A 607 -33.36 -4.36 -3.98
C PRO A 607 -32.23 -3.97 -3.02
N PHE A 608 -31.90 -2.69 -3.02
CA PHE A 608 -30.85 -2.14 -2.18
C PHE A 608 -31.37 -2.08 -0.74
N GLY A 609 -31.20 -3.16 0.01
CA GLY A 609 -31.58 -3.23 1.44
C GLY A 609 -32.05 -4.60 1.93
N SER A 610 -31.36 -5.68 1.58
CA SER A 610 -31.56 -7.01 2.21
C SER A 610 -30.27 -7.51 2.82
#